data_AF-A0A1R4FR78-F1
#
_entry.id   AF-A0A1R4FR78-F1
#
_cell.length_a   1.000
_cell.length_b   1.000
_cell.length_c   1.000
_cell.angle_alpha   90.00
_cell.angle_beta   90.00
_cell.angle_gamma   90.00
#
_symmetry.space_group_name_H-M   'P 1'
#
loop_
_entity.id
_entity.type
_entity.pdbx_description
1 polymer ?
#
loop_
_entity_poly.entity_id
_entity_poly.type
_entity_poly.pdbx_seq_one_letter_code
_entity_poly.pdbx_strand_id
1 'polypeptide(L)'
;MEILSTINSWIWDPLAYFALGLGLFFTFLTKGVQFRRLPDMIRQLRAKDSDPEGLSSFQTLALTLSSRVGVGSISGVATAIAMGGPGAIMWMAITGLLGSTTAYAEAVLAQTFKRRVHGEHRGGMPYYIKYGLKAPWLAFIVAIAAMIGYGFVFPGIQVNNIASSARAAFGIEPWVTAIVVTAALAIVIIGGTKRIVQVAQTVVPFMAIGYVLTALVIIAFNLRDVPEAIAIIINAGSGVDQIFGGIVGWAVAWGVRRAVFASATGFGEGTFSAAAAKTTHPGKQGIIQAFSIYIDILMICMATGLMIVVTGKYNVANGLNGFIVEHVPGLEAGPNFVQAAIDTTLPGWGSVFVALAILFFAFTSQVFFFYVATTNLVFLLGDRHSPVLEWALKIGALTISFVGAIIQADMMWAIGDIGYGTLAWLNMLVLVLLTPIIRKIVRDYDYQRKKGLDPLFDPGRLGITGAVFWEEKLRGLHTQPLSAAEAKTLKTLEEEGEPPKRRRRKG
;
A
#
# COMPACT_ATOMS: atom_id res chain seq x y z
N MET A 1 11.31 23.89 11.50
CA MET A 1 10.06 23.35 10.91
C MET A 1 9.83 23.85 9.49
N GLU A 2 9.95 25.15 9.20
CA GLU A 2 9.73 25.70 7.85
C GLU A 2 10.64 25.12 6.75
N ILE A 3 11.91 24.85 7.06
CA ILE A 3 12.82 24.20 6.10
C ILE A 3 12.33 22.79 5.75
N LEU A 4 11.87 22.02 6.74
CA LEU A 4 11.36 20.66 6.53
C LEU A 4 10.05 20.66 5.73
N SER A 5 9.12 21.58 6.01
CA SER A 5 7.88 21.71 5.25
C SER A 5 8.13 22.13 3.80
N THR A 6 9.12 23.00 3.57
CA THR A 6 9.55 23.41 2.23
C THR A 6 10.10 22.21 1.46
N ILE A 7 11.05 21.45 2.06
CA ILE A 7 11.61 20.25 1.43
C ILE A 7 10.50 19.24 1.11
N ASN A 8 9.58 19.00 2.04
CA ASN A 8 8.46 18.08 1.81
C ASN A 8 7.58 18.54 0.64
N SER A 9 7.25 19.82 0.55
CA SER A 9 6.43 20.33 -0.56
C SER A 9 7.14 20.13 -1.91
N TRP A 10 8.44 20.42 -1.97
CA TRP A 10 9.25 20.20 -3.17
C TRP A 10 9.37 18.73 -3.61
N ILE A 11 9.34 17.79 -2.66
CA ILE A 11 9.35 16.36 -2.97
C ILE A 11 7.97 15.89 -3.40
N TRP A 12 6.93 16.22 -2.62
CA TRP A 12 5.60 15.62 -2.73
C TRP A 12 4.73 16.23 -3.81
N ASP A 13 4.80 17.55 -4.05
CA ASP A 13 3.96 18.18 -5.07
C ASP A 13 4.27 17.63 -6.47
N PRO A 14 5.53 17.60 -6.93
CA PRO A 14 5.83 17.03 -8.24
C PRO A 14 5.60 15.52 -8.28
N LEU A 15 5.85 14.81 -7.16
CA LEU A 15 5.62 13.38 -7.05
C LEU A 15 4.14 13.02 -7.20
N ALA A 16 3.23 13.83 -6.66
CA ALA A 16 1.79 13.62 -6.78
C ALA A 16 1.36 13.61 -8.27
N TYR A 17 1.77 14.62 -9.03
CA TYR A 17 1.47 14.69 -10.47
C TYR A 17 2.17 13.56 -11.26
N PHE A 18 3.40 13.23 -10.90
CA PHE A 18 4.12 12.10 -11.52
C PHE A 18 3.42 10.76 -11.26
N ALA A 19 2.94 10.53 -10.04
CA ALA A 19 2.21 9.32 -9.66
C ALA A 19 0.91 9.16 -10.45
N LEU A 20 0.14 10.26 -10.60
CA LEU A 20 -1.04 10.29 -11.46
C LEU A 20 -0.69 9.96 -12.92
N GLY A 21 0.32 10.63 -13.47
CA GLY A 21 0.78 10.40 -14.84
C GLY A 21 1.25 8.96 -15.07
N LEU A 22 1.97 8.39 -14.10
CA LEU A 22 2.45 7.01 -14.14
C LEU A 22 1.28 6.00 -14.08
N GLY A 23 0.31 6.22 -13.19
CA GLY A 23 -0.89 5.38 -13.11
C GLY A 23 -1.75 5.46 -14.38
N LEU A 24 -1.84 6.63 -15.00
CA LEU A 24 -2.50 6.79 -16.31
C LEU A 24 -1.73 6.06 -17.41
N PHE A 25 -0.40 6.19 -17.44
CA PHE A 25 0.46 5.47 -18.38
C PHE A 25 0.30 3.95 -18.25
N PHE A 26 0.34 3.40 -17.03
CA PHE A 26 0.13 1.98 -16.81
C PHE A 26 -1.31 1.53 -17.07
N THR A 27 -2.30 2.39 -16.85
CA THR A 27 -3.69 2.12 -17.28
C THR A 27 -3.78 1.87 -18.78
N PHE A 28 -3.16 2.71 -19.60
CA PHE A 28 -3.13 2.49 -21.05
C PHE A 28 -2.28 1.27 -21.44
N LEU A 29 -1.13 1.07 -20.81
CA LEU A 29 -0.24 -0.07 -21.08
C LEU A 29 -0.93 -1.41 -20.82
N THR A 30 -1.67 -1.50 -19.73
CA THR A 30 -2.38 -2.70 -19.26
C THR A 30 -3.78 -2.86 -19.85
N LYS A 31 -4.22 -1.88 -20.66
CA LYS A 31 -5.56 -1.81 -21.28
C LYS A 31 -6.67 -1.84 -20.24
N GLY A 32 -6.55 -0.98 -19.23
CA GLY A 32 -7.53 -0.83 -18.16
C GLY A 32 -7.69 -2.11 -17.34
N VAL A 33 -6.59 -2.74 -16.92
CA VAL A 33 -6.63 -4.00 -16.15
C VAL A 33 -7.49 -3.87 -14.89
N GLN A 34 -7.50 -2.69 -14.28
CA GLN A 34 -8.28 -2.38 -13.09
C GLN A 34 -9.79 -2.53 -13.30
N PHE A 35 -10.28 -2.19 -14.51
CA PHE A 35 -11.70 -2.35 -14.85
C PHE A 35 -11.97 -3.72 -15.48
N ARG A 36 -11.15 -4.12 -16.45
CA ARG A 36 -11.38 -5.33 -17.27
C ARG A 36 -11.19 -6.64 -16.49
N ARG A 37 -10.31 -6.66 -15.49
CA ARG A 37 -9.95 -7.87 -14.73
C ARG A 37 -10.50 -7.87 -13.30
N LEU A 38 -11.44 -6.98 -12.97
CA LEU A 38 -12.10 -6.98 -11.67
C LEU A 38 -12.75 -8.35 -11.32
N PRO A 39 -13.41 -9.08 -12.24
CA PRO A 39 -13.90 -10.42 -11.95
C PRO A 39 -12.77 -11.43 -11.63
N ASP A 40 -11.63 -11.29 -12.30
CA ASP A 40 -10.44 -12.11 -12.03
C ASP A 40 -9.84 -11.77 -10.66
N MET A 41 -9.86 -10.51 -10.23
CA MET A 41 -9.42 -10.10 -8.89
C MET A 41 -10.19 -10.86 -7.81
N ILE A 42 -11.52 -10.83 -7.86
CA ILE A 42 -12.36 -11.52 -6.87
C ILE A 42 -12.15 -13.03 -6.93
N ARG A 43 -12.00 -13.60 -8.14
CA ARG A 43 -11.76 -15.04 -8.32
C ARG A 43 -10.43 -15.49 -7.70
N GLN A 44 -9.35 -14.73 -7.87
CA GLN A 44 -8.04 -15.09 -7.32
C GLN A 44 -8.03 -15.11 -5.80
N LEU A 45 -8.83 -14.28 -5.12
CA LEU A 45 -8.94 -14.29 -3.66
C LEU A 45 -9.61 -15.55 -3.11
N ARG A 46 -10.47 -16.19 -3.90
CA ARG A 46 -11.19 -17.43 -3.55
C ARG A 46 -10.48 -18.69 -4.06
N ALA A 47 -9.46 -18.55 -4.89
CA ALA A 47 -8.75 -19.67 -5.46
C ALA A 47 -7.93 -20.39 -4.37
N LYS A 48 -7.99 -21.72 -4.36
CA LYS A 48 -7.06 -22.53 -3.56
C LYS A 48 -5.75 -22.63 -4.31
N ASP A 49 -4.66 -22.20 -3.68
CA ASP A 49 -3.32 -22.26 -4.26
C ASP A 49 -2.81 -23.73 -4.25
N SER A 50 -2.31 -24.22 -5.39
CA SER A 50 -1.81 -25.59 -5.59
C SER A 50 -0.35 -25.82 -5.19
N ASP A 51 0.42 -24.75 -4.99
CA ASP A 51 1.86 -24.81 -4.69
C ASP A 51 2.08 -25.02 -3.17
N PRO A 52 2.94 -25.96 -2.72
CA PRO A 52 3.20 -26.20 -1.31
C PRO A 52 4.03 -25.10 -0.62
N GLU A 53 4.79 -24.27 -1.34
CA GLU A 53 5.79 -23.36 -0.74
C GLU A 53 5.54 -21.87 -1.02
N GLY A 54 5.42 -21.07 0.04
CA GLY A 54 5.20 -19.61 0.01
C GLY A 54 3.90 -19.17 0.67
N LEU A 55 3.67 -17.86 0.77
CA LEU A 55 2.45 -17.31 1.37
C LEU A 55 1.27 -17.47 0.42
N SER A 56 0.10 -17.82 0.96
CA SER A 56 -1.14 -17.88 0.15
C SER A 56 -1.54 -16.51 -0.39
N SER A 57 -2.41 -16.52 -1.39
CA SER A 57 -3.00 -15.30 -1.97
C SER A 57 -3.64 -14.41 -0.90
N PHE A 58 -4.37 -15.00 0.06
CA PHE A 58 -4.98 -14.28 1.17
C PHE A 58 -3.96 -13.76 2.19
N GLN A 59 -2.98 -14.58 2.58
CA GLN A 59 -1.92 -14.16 3.50
C GLN A 59 -1.12 -12.98 2.95
N THR A 60 -0.85 -12.99 1.65
CA THR A 60 -0.15 -11.91 0.98
C THR A 60 -1.01 -10.64 0.90
N LEU A 61 -2.30 -10.80 0.61
CA LEU A 61 -3.23 -9.67 0.63
C LEU A 61 -3.28 -9.06 2.04
N ALA A 62 -3.48 -9.87 3.08
CA ALA A 62 -3.54 -9.42 4.46
C ALA A 62 -2.23 -8.73 4.89
N LEU A 63 -1.08 -9.30 4.54
CA LEU A 63 0.22 -8.71 4.80
C LEU A 63 0.42 -7.38 4.05
N THR A 64 -0.08 -7.25 2.83
CA THR A 64 -0.05 -5.96 2.10
C THR A 64 -0.99 -4.95 2.74
N LEU A 65 -2.18 -5.38 3.15
CA LEU A 65 -3.17 -4.53 3.78
C LEU A 65 -2.76 -4.09 5.19
N SER A 66 -1.91 -4.86 5.91
CA SER A 66 -1.44 -4.44 7.24
C SER A 66 -0.68 -3.12 7.23
N SER A 67 -0.09 -2.71 6.11
CA SER A 67 0.62 -1.43 6.02
C SER A 67 -0.13 -0.35 5.24
N ARG A 68 -1.01 -0.74 4.32
CA ARG A 68 -1.88 0.18 3.58
C ARG A 68 -3.03 0.69 4.44
N VAL A 69 -3.66 -0.22 5.18
CA VAL A 69 -4.73 0.11 6.12
C VAL A 69 -4.10 0.60 7.41
N GLY A 70 -3.66 1.85 7.37
CA GLY A 70 -2.87 2.50 8.40
C GLY A 70 -3.51 3.79 8.89
N VAL A 71 -2.77 4.55 9.71
CA VAL A 71 -3.19 5.88 10.18
C VAL A 71 -3.54 6.82 9.02
N GLY A 72 -2.90 6.63 7.85
CA GLY A 72 -3.19 7.39 6.63
C GLY A 72 -4.64 7.25 6.15
N SER A 73 -5.27 6.09 6.32
CA SER A 73 -6.66 5.86 5.89
C SER A 73 -7.68 6.57 6.80
N ILE A 74 -7.26 7.00 8.00
CA ILE A 74 -8.09 7.74 8.97
C ILE A 74 -7.69 9.22 8.97
N SER A 75 -6.52 9.51 9.53
CA SER A 75 -6.01 10.86 9.70
C SER A 75 -5.66 11.50 8.37
N GLY A 76 -5.08 10.73 7.44
CA GLY A 76 -4.68 11.27 6.13
C GLY A 76 -5.87 11.71 5.28
N VAL A 77 -7.00 10.97 5.33
CA VAL A 77 -8.25 11.37 4.68
C VAL A 77 -8.81 12.66 5.29
N ALA A 78 -8.85 12.74 6.62
CA ALA A 78 -9.30 13.95 7.32
C ALA A 78 -8.41 15.17 7.02
N THR A 79 -7.09 15.00 6.97
CA THR A 79 -6.16 16.07 6.55
C THR A 79 -6.36 16.45 5.08
N ALA A 80 -6.68 15.49 4.20
CA ALA A 80 -6.99 15.79 2.80
C ALA A 80 -8.23 16.69 2.67
N ILE A 81 -9.27 16.41 3.46
CA ILE A 81 -10.48 17.24 3.52
C ILE A 81 -10.16 18.60 4.12
N ALA A 82 -9.36 18.64 5.18
CA ALA A 82 -9.00 19.89 5.85
C ALA A 82 -8.24 20.86 4.95
N MET A 83 -7.33 20.35 4.11
CA MET A 83 -6.46 21.18 3.30
C MET A 83 -6.95 21.34 1.85
N GLY A 84 -7.70 20.37 1.33
CA GLY A 84 -8.18 20.36 -0.06
C GLY A 84 -9.70 20.43 -0.20
N GLY A 85 -10.44 20.51 0.90
CA GLY A 85 -11.90 20.45 0.91
C GLY A 85 -12.46 19.05 0.60
N PRO A 86 -13.79 18.87 0.62
CA PRO A 86 -14.45 17.60 0.31
C PRO A 86 -14.08 17.03 -1.06
N GLY A 87 -13.75 17.92 -2.02
CA GLY A 87 -13.31 17.54 -3.36
C GLY A 87 -12.03 16.70 -3.40
N ALA A 88 -11.20 16.75 -2.35
CA ALA A 88 -10.01 15.91 -2.24
C ALA A 88 -10.36 14.41 -2.25
N ILE A 89 -11.54 14.02 -1.73
CA ILE A 89 -11.99 12.62 -1.71
C ILE A 89 -12.15 12.09 -3.14
N MET A 90 -12.75 12.86 -4.06
CA MET A 90 -12.87 12.48 -5.47
C MET A 90 -11.49 12.19 -6.10
N TRP A 91 -10.52 13.06 -5.84
CA TRP A 91 -9.15 12.89 -6.34
C TRP A 91 -8.42 11.74 -5.67
N MET A 92 -8.72 11.43 -4.41
CA MET A 92 -8.25 10.20 -3.77
C MET A 92 -8.77 8.96 -4.51
N ALA A 93 -10.05 8.92 -4.89
CA ALA A 93 -10.64 7.82 -5.69
C ALA A 93 -9.91 7.63 -7.02
N ILE A 94 -9.77 8.73 -7.78
CA ILE A 94 -9.13 8.72 -9.10
C ILE A 94 -7.69 8.22 -8.97
N THR A 95 -6.96 8.75 -7.99
CA THR A 95 -5.58 8.35 -7.71
C THR A 95 -5.49 6.88 -7.31
N GLY A 96 -6.40 6.37 -6.49
CA GLY A 96 -6.47 4.95 -6.13
C GLY A 96 -6.71 4.05 -7.35
N LEU A 97 -7.68 4.41 -8.21
CA LEU A 97 -7.97 3.65 -9.43
C LEU A 97 -6.76 3.60 -10.37
N LEU A 98 -6.08 4.73 -10.59
CA LEU A 98 -4.87 4.78 -11.41
C LEU A 98 -3.70 4.05 -10.74
N GLY A 99 -3.52 4.24 -9.44
CA GLY A 99 -2.51 3.61 -8.61
C GLY A 99 -2.63 2.08 -8.57
N SER A 100 -3.84 1.52 -8.70
CA SER A 100 -4.02 0.06 -8.80
C SER A 100 -3.20 -0.58 -9.93
N THR A 101 -2.97 0.15 -11.02
CA THR A 101 -2.14 -0.32 -12.14
C THR A 101 -0.64 -0.20 -11.88
N THR A 102 -0.24 0.79 -11.10
CA THR A 102 1.14 0.91 -10.59
C THR A 102 1.42 -0.21 -9.59
N ALA A 103 0.51 -0.49 -8.65
CA ALA A 103 0.61 -1.60 -7.72
C ALA A 103 0.66 -2.97 -8.45
N TYR A 104 -0.09 -3.11 -9.54
CA TYR A 104 0.01 -4.27 -10.44
C TYR A 104 1.43 -4.41 -11.00
N ALA A 105 1.99 -3.32 -11.55
CA ALA A 105 3.33 -3.31 -12.16
C ALA A 105 4.43 -3.65 -11.15
N GLU A 106 4.37 -3.05 -9.96
CA GLU A 106 5.24 -3.34 -8.81
C GLU A 106 5.24 -4.83 -8.47
N ALA A 107 4.04 -5.39 -8.28
CA ALA A 107 3.85 -6.78 -7.90
C ALA A 107 4.34 -7.76 -8.97
N VAL A 108 4.12 -7.44 -10.24
CA VAL A 108 4.63 -8.23 -11.37
C VAL A 108 6.16 -8.29 -11.33
N LEU A 109 6.84 -7.16 -11.20
CA LEU A 109 8.30 -7.12 -11.14
C LEU A 109 8.84 -7.84 -9.89
N ALA A 110 8.19 -7.62 -8.74
CA ALA A 110 8.55 -8.27 -7.49
C ALA A 110 8.47 -9.80 -7.60
N GLN A 111 7.42 -10.32 -8.23
CA GLN A 111 7.27 -11.74 -8.47
C GLN A 111 8.24 -12.28 -9.52
N THR A 112 8.53 -11.54 -10.59
CA THR A 112 9.46 -11.98 -11.64
C THR A 112 10.89 -12.14 -11.11
N PHE A 113 11.35 -11.21 -10.27
CA PHE A 113 12.73 -11.16 -9.79
C PHE A 113 12.91 -11.66 -8.35
N LYS A 114 11.92 -12.37 -7.80
CA LYS A 114 12.05 -12.99 -6.48
C LYS A 114 13.15 -14.06 -6.46
N ARG A 115 13.62 -14.36 -5.26
CA ARG A 115 14.63 -15.38 -4.95
C ARG A 115 14.20 -16.18 -3.73
N ARG A 116 14.74 -17.39 -3.63
CA ARG A 116 14.62 -18.20 -2.43
C ARG A 116 15.88 -17.99 -1.59
N VAL A 117 15.71 -17.49 -0.37
CA VAL A 117 16.82 -17.27 0.57
C VAL A 117 16.40 -17.84 1.92
N HIS A 118 17.23 -18.73 2.48
CA HIS A 118 16.96 -19.43 3.74
C HIS A 118 15.59 -20.14 3.79
N GLY A 119 15.18 -20.75 2.68
CA GLY A 119 13.91 -21.48 2.59
C GLY A 119 12.66 -20.60 2.43
N GLU A 120 12.80 -19.27 2.44
CA GLU A 120 11.70 -18.32 2.24
C GLU A 120 11.78 -17.63 0.88
N HIS A 121 10.62 -17.32 0.29
CA HIS A 121 10.56 -16.46 -0.89
C HIS A 121 10.75 -15.01 -0.47
N ARG A 122 11.77 -14.36 -1.04
CA ARG A 122 12.10 -12.96 -0.79
C ARG A 122 12.24 -12.22 -2.10
N GLY A 123 11.85 -10.96 -2.06
CA GLY A 123 11.95 -10.07 -3.21
C GLY A 123 11.70 -8.65 -2.78
N GLY A 124 11.18 -7.86 -3.71
CA GLY A 124 10.89 -6.46 -3.52
C GLY A 124 11.72 -5.56 -4.41
N MET A 125 11.60 -4.25 -4.21
CA MET A 125 12.24 -3.26 -5.09
C MET A 125 13.75 -3.44 -5.31
N PRO A 126 14.59 -3.80 -4.31
CA PRO A 126 16.02 -3.98 -4.58
C PRO A 126 16.31 -5.14 -5.52
N TYR A 127 15.47 -6.17 -5.52
CA TYR A 127 15.67 -7.38 -6.33
C TYR A 127 15.46 -7.09 -7.81
N TYR A 128 14.37 -6.43 -8.19
CA TYR A 128 14.17 -6.10 -9.59
C TYR A 128 15.06 -4.94 -10.07
N ILE A 129 15.56 -4.08 -9.18
CA ILE A 129 16.62 -3.11 -9.53
C ILE A 129 17.93 -3.85 -9.84
N LYS A 130 18.32 -4.82 -8.99
CA LYS A 130 19.55 -5.58 -9.17
C LYS A 130 19.50 -6.50 -10.39
N TYR A 131 18.43 -7.27 -10.56
CA TYR A 131 18.34 -8.32 -11.58
C TYR A 131 17.61 -7.90 -12.85
N GLY A 132 16.62 -7.02 -12.74
CA GLY A 132 15.87 -6.49 -13.89
C GLY A 132 16.57 -5.32 -14.54
N LEU A 133 16.87 -4.27 -13.76
CA LEU A 133 17.55 -3.06 -14.26
C LEU A 133 19.07 -3.25 -14.40
N LYS A 134 19.64 -4.28 -13.76
CA LYS A 134 21.08 -4.56 -13.73
C LYS A 134 21.90 -3.43 -13.09
N ALA A 135 21.31 -2.74 -12.11
CA ALA A 135 21.93 -1.63 -11.38
C ALA A 135 22.18 -2.02 -9.91
N PRO A 136 23.18 -2.87 -9.60
CA PRO A 136 23.40 -3.38 -8.25
C PRO A 136 23.74 -2.28 -7.22
N TRP A 137 24.40 -1.20 -7.66
CA TRP A 137 24.71 -0.04 -6.81
C TRP A 137 23.44 0.67 -6.34
N LEU A 138 22.47 0.86 -7.25
CA LEU A 138 21.20 1.49 -6.91
C LEU A 138 20.36 0.59 -6.02
N ALA A 139 20.37 -0.72 -6.30
CA ALA A 139 19.69 -1.70 -5.45
C ALA A 139 20.24 -1.71 -4.03
N PHE A 140 21.56 -1.56 -3.86
CA PHE A 140 22.20 -1.46 -2.56
C PHE A 140 21.77 -0.20 -1.79
N ILE A 141 21.77 0.96 -2.45
CA ILE A 141 21.31 2.23 -1.84
C ILE A 141 19.83 2.11 -1.42
N VAL A 142 18.97 1.62 -2.31
CA VAL A 142 17.54 1.46 -2.03
C VAL A 142 17.30 0.47 -0.90
N ALA A 143 18.03 -0.64 -0.85
CA ALA A 143 17.91 -1.62 0.23
C ALA A 143 18.33 -1.04 1.59
N ILE A 144 19.42 -0.25 1.65
CA ILE A 144 19.83 0.43 2.88
C ILE A 144 18.79 1.46 3.29
N ALA A 145 18.35 2.32 2.37
CA ALA A 145 17.36 3.36 2.65
C ALA A 145 16.04 2.76 3.16
N ALA A 146 15.57 1.67 2.53
CA ALA A 146 14.38 0.95 2.98
C ALA A 146 14.60 0.27 4.33
N MET A 147 15.74 -0.40 4.55
CA MET A 147 16.04 -1.03 5.84
C MET A 147 16.07 0.00 6.97
N ILE A 148 16.70 1.16 6.76
CA ILE A 148 16.77 2.23 7.76
C ILE A 148 15.39 2.85 7.96
N GLY A 149 14.68 3.21 6.89
CA GLY A 149 13.36 3.82 6.97
C GLY A 149 12.36 2.94 7.70
N TYR A 150 12.18 1.70 7.24
CA TYR A 150 11.23 0.75 7.82
C TYR A 150 11.68 0.15 9.15
N GLY A 151 12.99 0.06 9.41
CA GLY A 151 13.52 -0.49 10.65
C GLY A 151 13.63 0.52 11.79
N PHE A 152 13.92 1.79 11.49
CA PHE A 152 14.39 2.75 12.49
C PHE A 152 13.72 4.13 12.44
N VAL A 153 12.83 4.40 11.46
CA VAL A 153 12.19 5.72 11.32
C VAL A 153 10.67 5.61 11.33
N PHE A 154 10.10 4.95 10.32
CA PHE A 154 8.65 4.89 10.12
C PHE A 154 7.86 4.22 11.25
N PRO A 155 8.38 3.17 11.94
CA PRO A 155 7.67 2.61 13.09
C PRO A 155 7.44 3.63 14.21
N GLY A 156 8.32 4.63 14.35
CA GLY A 156 8.17 5.70 15.33
C GLY A 156 6.98 6.61 15.02
N ILE A 157 6.64 6.82 13.74
CA ILE A 157 5.46 7.60 13.35
C ILE A 157 4.19 6.85 13.77
N GLN A 158 4.18 5.53 13.57
CA GLN A 158 3.02 4.70 13.89
C GLN A 158 2.71 4.73 15.38
N VAL A 159 3.70 4.46 16.23
CA VAL A 159 3.51 4.48 17.69
C VAL A 159 3.18 5.87 18.24
N ASN A 160 3.69 6.94 17.62
CA ASN A 160 3.34 8.31 17.97
C ASN A 160 1.82 8.56 17.84
N ASN A 161 1.23 8.11 16.73
CA ASN A 161 -0.21 8.23 16.50
C ASN A 161 -1.02 7.38 17.48
N ILE A 162 -0.54 6.17 17.84
CA ILE A 162 -1.17 5.35 18.88
C ILE A 162 -1.16 6.08 20.23
N ALA A 163 0.00 6.61 20.64
CA ALA A 163 0.16 7.32 21.90
C ALA A 163 -0.73 8.58 21.97
N SER A 164 -0.75 9.39 20.90
CA SER A 164 -1.59 10.58 20.83
C SER A 164 -3.09 10.22 20.94
N SER A 165 -3.52 9.17 20.23
CA SER A 165 -4.92 8.75 20.25
C SER A 165 -5.33 8.13 21.58
N ALA A 166 -4.44 7.34 22.21
CA ALA A 166 -4.67 6.77 23.53
C ALA A 166 -4.73 7.84 24.63
N ARG A 167 -3.89 8.88 24.53
CA ARG A 167 -3.96 10.03 25.44
C ARG A 167 -5.27 10.79 25.31
N ALA A 168 -5.70 11.05 24.07
CA ALA A 168 -6.95 11.76 23.81
C ALA A 168 -8.19 10.97 24.29
N ALA A 169 -8.21 9.65 24.08
CA ALA A 169 -9.37 8.82 24.42
C ALA A 169 -9.43 8.38 25.89
N PHE A 170 -8.29 8.05 26.49
CA PHE A 170 -8.21 7.40 27.80
C PHE A 170 -7.41 8.19 28.83
N GLY A 171 -6.80 9.32 28.46
CA GLY A 171 -5.88 10.06 29.34
C GLY A 171 -4.58 9.32 29.65
N ILE A 172 -4.25 8.28 28.88
CA ILE A 172 -3.04 7.46 29.10
C ILE A 172 -1.81 8.27 28.66
N GLU A 173 -0.82 8.37 29.55
CA GLU A 173 0.42 9.06 29.24
C GLU A 173 1.23 8.32 28.15
N PRO A 174 1.83 9.05 27.18
CA PRO A 174 2.46 8.46 25.99
C PRO A 174 3.49 7.36 26.27
N TRP A 175 4.25 7.48 27.36
CA TRP A 175 5.28 6.50 27.72
C TRP A 175 4.67 5.14 28.12
N VAL A 176 3.47 5.12 28.73
CA VAL A 176 2.78 3.87 29.08
C VAL A 176 2.35 3.14 27.81
N THR A 177 1.75 3.88 26.87
CA THR A 177 1.40 3.34 25.55
C THR A 177 2.63 2.82 24.82
N ALA A 178 3.75 3.54 24.88
CA ALA A 178 5.01 3.13 24.29
C ALA A 178 5.51 1.77 24.82
N ILE A 179 5.45 1.56 26.14
CA ILE A 179 5.82 0.27 26.77
C ILE A 179 4.92 -0.86 26.24
N VAL A 180 3.60 -0.67 26.29
CA VAL A 180 2.64 -1.72 25.91
C VAL A 180 2.77 -2.09 24.44
N VAL A 181 2.82 -1.10 23.54
CA VAL A 181 2.95 -1.33 22.10
C VAL A 181 4.30 -1.96 21.77
N THR A 182 5.39 -1.49 22.37
CA THR A 182 6.73 -2.04 22.12
C THR A 182 6.86 -3.47 22.65
N ALA A 183 6.28 -3.79 23.81
CA ALA A 183 6.24 -5.15 24.34
C ALA A 183 5.42 -6.08 23.42
N ALA A 184 4.25 -5.64 22.96
CA ALA A 184 3.46 -6.39 21.99
C ALA A 184 4.24 -6.62 20.68
N LEU A 185 4.93 -5.60 20.18
CA LEU A 185 5.76 -5.69 18.97
C LEU A 185 6.90 -6.69 19.16
N ALA A 186 7.57 -6.67 20.33
CA ALA A 186 8.65 -7.60 20.67
C ALA A 186 8.18 -9.07 20.59
N ILE A 187 7.02 -9.39 21.15
CA ILE A 187 6.43 -10.74 21.11
C ILE A 187 6.25 -11.23 19.65
N VAL A 188 5.86 -10.32 18.75
CA VAL A 188 5.64 -10.63 17.34
C VAL A 188 6.95 -10.78 16.58
N ILE A 189 7.85 -9.78 16.64
CA ILE A 189 9.07 -9.75 15.81
C ILE A 189 10.12 -10.77 16.26
N ILE A 190 10.15 -11.14 17.54
CA ILE A 190 11.05 -12.20 18.03
C ILE A 190 10.63 -13.56 17.45
N GLY A 191 9.34 -13.77 17.19
CA GLY A 191 8.82 -15.00 16.58
C GLY A 191 9.11 -15.16 15.08
N GLY A 192 9.73 -14.17 14.44
CA GLY A 192 10.14 -14.21 13.04
C GLY A 192 9.00 -14.13 12.02
N THR A 193 9.34 -14.32 10.75
CA THR A 193 8.44 -14.11 9.59
C THR A 193 7.11 -14.84 9.71
N LYS A 194 7.11 -16.09 10.18
CA LYS A 194 5.88 -16.89 10.33
C LYS A 194 4.88 -16.23 11.29
N ARG A 195 5.35 -15.70 12.42
CA ARG A 195 4.49 -15.03 13.41
C ARG A 195 3.97 -13.69 12.88
N ILE A 196 4.80 -12.93 12.17
CA ILE A 196 4.40 -11.68 11.49
C ILE A 196 3.20 -11.95 10.57
N VAL A 197 3.32 -12.96 9.70
CA VAL A 197 2.24 -13.32 8.76
C VAL A 197 0.99 -13.79 9.50
N GLN A 198 1.14 -14.57 10.58
CA GLN A 198 0.02 -15.05 11.39
C GLN A 198 -0.75 -13.91 12.07
N VAL A 199 -0.04 -12.89 12.57
CA VAL A 199 -0.66 -11.71 13.15
C VAL A 199 -1.39 -10.91 12.06
N ALA A 200 -0.74 -10.67 10.92
CA ALA A 200 -1.35 -9.93 9.81
C ALA A 200 -2.63 -10.60 9.29
N GLN A 201 -2.62 -11.91 9.03
CA GLN A 201 -3.81 -12.62 8.51
C GLN A 201 -5.00 -12.64 9.50
N THR A 202 -4.75 -12.45 10.80
CA THR A 202 -5.77 -12.52 11.84
C THR A 202 -6.30 -11.13 12.19
N VAL A 203 -5.40 -10.17 12.42
CA VAL A 203 -5.75 -8.82 12.89
C VAL A 203 -6.30 -7.95 11.76
N VAL A 204 -5.73 -8.03 10.55
CA VAL A 204 -6.09 -7.14 9.44
C VAL A 204 -7.54 -7.27 8.99
N PRO A 205 -8.10 -8.48 8.78
CA PRO A 205 -9.51 -8.61 8.43
C PRO A 205 -10.43 -8.09 9.53
N PHE A 206 -10.10 -8.39 10.79
CA PHE A 206 -10.89 -7.93 11.95
C PHE A 206 -10.94 -6.41 12.01
N MET A 207 -9.79 -5.74 11.94
CA MET A 207 -9.72 -4.28 12.04
C MET A 207 -10.36 -3.58 10.83
N ALA A 208 -10.15 -4.10 9.61
CA ALA A 208 -10.71 -3.50 8.40
C ALA A 208 -12.24 -3.65 8.34
N ILE A 209 -12.76 -4.84 8.65
CA ILE A 209 -14.22 -5.08 8.68
C ILE A 209 -14.86 -4.26 9.79
N GLY A 210 -14.30 -4.27 11.01
CA GLY A 210 -14.81 -3.48 12.12
C GLY A 210 -14.89 -1.99 11.79
N TYR A 211 -13.84 -1.44 11.18
CA TYR A 211 -13.82 -0.04 10.76
C TYR A 211 -14.86 0.29 9.69
N VAL A 212 -14.92 -0.50 8.62
CA VAL A 212 -15.88 -0.28 7.52
C VAL A 212 -17.32 -0.42 8.02
N LEU A 213 -17.61 -1.40 8.89
CA LEU A 213 -18.95 -1.56 9.46
C LEU A 213 -19.36 -0.33 10.28
N THR A 214 -18.49 0.19 11.14
CA THR A 214 -18.79 1.41 11.91
C THR A 214 -19.05 2.60 10.98
N ALA A 215 -18.22 2.81 9.96
CA ALA A 215 -18.43 3.87 9.00
C ALA A 215 -19.76 3.73 8.25
N LEU A 216 -20.08 2.51 7.78
CA LEU A 216 -21.35 2.22 7.11
C LEU A 216 -22.57 2.43 8.03
N VAL A 217 -22.47 2.08 9.31
CA VAL A 217 -23.52 2.34 10.30
C VAL A 217 -23.78 3.85 10.41
N ILE A 218 -22.73 4.66 10.58
CA ILE A 218 -22.88 6.12 10.68
C ILE A 218 -23.45 6.73 9.40
N ILE A 219 -22.98 6.27 8.24
CA ILE A 219 -23.52 6.66 6.93
C ILE A 219 -25.01 6.27 6.82
N ALA A 220 -25.40 5.09 7.30
CA ALA A 220 -26.78 4.63 7.28
C ALA A 220 -27.70 5.46 8.20
N PHE A 221 -27.21 5.93 9.33
CA PHE A 221 -27.96 6.86 10.20
C PHE A 221 -28.18 8.23 9.54
N ASN A 222 -27.29 8.64 8.64
CA ASN A 222 -27.35 9.92 7.92
C ASN A 222 -27.68 9.74 6.43
N LEU A 223 -28.45 8.69 6.09
CA LEU A 223 -28.68 8.28 4.70
C LEU A 223 -29.34 9.36 3.83
N ARG A 224 -30.09 10.28 4.45
CA ARG A 224 -30.75 11.41 3.76
C ARG A 224 -29.75 12.41 3.19
N ASP A 225 -28.61 12.58 3.86
CA ASP A 225 -27.60 13.58 3.51
C ASP A 225 -26.51 12.98 2.59
N VAL A 226 -26.52 11.66 2.39
CA VAL A 226 -25.56 10.96 1.51
C VAL A 226 -25.58 11.48 0.06
N PRO A 227 -26.73 11.68 -0.59
CA PRO A 227 -26.74 12.22 -1.95
C PRO A 227 -26.11 13.62 -2.03
N GLU A 228 -26.37 14.47 -1.05
CA GLU A 228 -25.80 15.82 -0.97
C GLU A 228 -24.29 15.77 -0.72
N ALA A 229 -23.82 14.93 0.21
CA ALA A 229 -22.40 14.74 0.46
C ALA A 229 -21.65 14.25 -0.80
N ILE A 230 -22.22 13.30 -1.55
CA ILE A 230 -21.64 12.83 -2.82
C ILE A 230 -21.63 13.98 -3.84
N ALA A 231 -22.70 14.76 -3.94
CA ALA A 231 -22.75 15.91 -4.84
C ALA A 231 -21.69 16.95 -4.50
N ILE A 232 -21.51 17.30 -3.22
CA ILE A 232 -20.47 18.23 -2.75
C ILE A 232 -19.08 17.69 -3.08
N ILE A 233 -18.80 16.40 -2.83
CA ILE A 233 -17.50 15.79 -3.16
C ILE A 233 -17.19 15.92 -4.65
N ILE A 234 -18.15 15.62 -5.53
CA ILE A 234 -17.95 15.67 -6.99
C ILE A 234 -17.85 17.11 -7.49
N ASN A 235 -18.75 17.99 -7.05
CA ASN A 235 -18.81 19.39 -7.49
C ASN A 235 -17.58 20.16 -7.02
N ALA A 236 -17.16 19.98 -5.76
CA ALA A 236 -15.94 20.59 -5.24
C ALA A 236 -14.70 20.04 -5.95
N GLY A 237 -14.63 18.72 -6.19
CA GLY A 237 -13.51 18.09 -6.88
C GLY A 237 -13.39 18.48 -8.35
N SER A 238 -14.51 18.81 -9.00
CA SER A 238 -14.58 19.25 -10.40
C SER A 238 -14.49 20.77 -10.57
N GLY A 239 -14.50 21.54 -9.47
CA GLY A 239 -14.44 23.00 -9.48
C GLY A 239 -15.75 23.71 -9.82
N VAL A 240 -16.88 23.00 -9.80
CA VAL A 240 -18.23 23.55 -10.10
C VAL A 240 -18.90 24.12 -8.85
N ASP A 241 -18.47 23.67 -7.67
CA ASP A 241 -18.98 24.16 -6.39
C ASP A 241 -18.62 25.63 -6.16
N GLN A 242 -19.57 26.43 -5.67
CA GLN A 242 -19.39 27.88 -5.49
C GLN A 242 -18.43 28.23 -4.34
N ILE A 243 -18.37 27.40 -3.31
CA ILE A 243 -17.53 27.61 -2.12
C ILE A 243 -16.12 27.08 -2.38
N PHE A 244 -16.03 25.88 -2.95
CA PHE A 244 -14.76 25.17 -3.11
C PHE A 244 -14.12 25.29 -4.51
N GLY A 245 -14.81 25.88 -5.49
CA GLY A 245 -14.32 25.98 -6.87
C GLY A 245 -12.96 26.67 -7.01
N GLY A 246 -12.69 27.68 -6.18
CA GLY A 246 -11.41 28.40 -6.14
C GLY A 246 -10.22 27.57 -5.63
N ILE A 247 -10.47 26.44 -4.93
CA ILE A 247 -9.43 25.58 -4.35
C ILE A 247 -9.29 24.22 -5.05
N VAL A 248 -9.84 24.05 -6.25
CA VAL A 248 -9.78 22.77 -6.98
C VAL A 248 -8.34 22.25 -7.14
N GLY A 249 -7.36 23.15 -7.33
CA GLY A 249 -5.94 22.78 -7.40
C GLY A 249 -5.41 22.17 -6.09
N TRP A 250 -5.87 22.67 -4.94
CA TRP A 250 -5.54 22.10 -3.63
C TRP A 250 -6.26 20.79 -3.38
N ALA A 251 -7.52 20.66 -3.83
CA ALA A 251 -8.25 19.39 -3.81
C ALA A 251 -7.47 18.29 -4.56
N VAL A 252 -6.95 18.60 -5.75
CA VAL A 252 -6.06 17.70 -6.51
C VAL A 252 -4.79 17.41 -5.72
N ALA A 253 -4.03 18.44 -5.32
CA ALA A 253 -2.72 18.24 -4.69
C ALA A 253 -2.81 17.41 -3.40
N TRP A 254 -3.73 17.75 -2.50
CA TRP A 254 -3.91 17.05 -1.24
C TRP A 254 -4.58 15.68 -1.39
N GLY A 255 -5.57 15.57 -2.27
CA GLY A 255 -6.20 14.28 -2.57
C GLY A 255 -5.20 13.27 -3.13
N VAL A 256 -4.39 13.67 -4.11
CA VAL A 256 -3.36 12.80 -4.68
C VAL A 256 -2.28 12.47 -3.65
N ARG A 257 -1.74 13.48 -2.95
CA ARG A 257 -0.70 13.29 -1.93
C ARG A 257 -1.13 12.30 -0.86
N ARG A 258 -2.33 12.44 -0.31
CA ARG A 258 -2.83 11.56 0.76
C ARG A 258 -3.26 10.18 0.24
N ALA A 259 -3.73 10.05 -1.00
CA ALA A 259 -4.00 8.74 -1.60
C ALA A 259 -2.72 7.93 -1.91
N VAL A 260 -1.67 8.59 -2.42
CA VAL A 260 -0.37 7.95 -2.64
C VAL A 260 0.22 7.51 -1.30
N PHE A 261 0.14 8.37 -0.27
CA PHE A 261 0.60 8.04 1.08
C PHE A 261 -0.17 6.85 1.69
N ALA A 262 -1.51 6.90 1.71
CA ALA A 262 -2.34 5.84 2.30
C ALA A 262 -2.11 4.48 1.63
N SER A 263 -2.06 4.46 0.30
CA SER A 263 -1.89 3.21 -0.44
C SER A 263 -0.46 2.69 -0.51
N ALA A 264 0.53 3.51 -0.13
CA ALA A 264 1.96 3.29 -0.36
C ALA A 264 2.30 2.88 -1.81
N THR A 265 1.44 3.26 -2.77
CA THR A 265 1.59 2.85 -4.17
C THR A 265 2.73 3.62 -4.80
N GLY A 266 3.66 2.89 -5.41
CA GLY A 266 4.83 3.49 -6.02
C GLY A 266 5.99 3.70 -5.03
N PHE A 267 5.84 3.40 -3.74
CA PHE A 267 6.96 3.35 -2.79
C PHE A 267 7.74 2.03 -2.88
N GLY A 268 7.20 1.03 -3.57
CA GLY A 268 7.75 -0.31 -3.58
C GLY A 268 7.40 -1.12 -2.33
N GLU A 269 6.59 -0.59 -1.41
CA GLU A 269 6.29 -1.24 -0.14
C GLU A 269 5.53 -2.56 -0.31
N GLY A 270 4.48 -2.56 -1.13
CA GLY A 270 3.69 -3.75 -1.43
C GLY A 270 4.46 -4.85 -2.19
N THR A 271 5.68 -4.55 -2.68
CA THR A 271 6.50 -5.50 -3.45
C THR A 271 7.06 -6.62 -2.59
N PHE A 272 7.37 -6.35 -1.32
CA PHE A 272 7.93 -7.36 -0.40
C PHE A 272 6.92 -8.46 -0.11
N SER A 273 5.69 -8.07 0.21
CA SER A 273 4.56 -8.99 0.35
C SER A 273 4.31 -9.73 -0.97
N ALA A 274 4.18 -8.98 -2.07
CA ALA A 274 3.92 -9.56 -3.38
C ALA A 274 4.91 -10.67 -3.72
N ALA A 275 6.22 -10.49 -3.48
CA ALA A 275 7.25 -11.50 -3.77
C ALA A 275 7.17 -12.76 -2.88
N ALA A 276 6.67 -12.65 -1.65
CA ALA A 276 6.51 -13.77 -0.72
C ALA A 276 5.41 -14.75 -1.15
N ALA A 277 4.50 -14.30 -2.03
CA ALA A 277 3.39 -15.11 -2.50
C ALA A 277 3.85 -16.29 -3.34
N LYS A 278 3.16 -17.41 -3.15
CA LYS A 278 3.16 -18.52 -4.11
C LYS A 278 2.22 -18.20 -5.26
N THR A 279 2.71 -18.38 -6.48
CA THR A 279 1.91 -18.15 -7.68
C THR A 279 2.51 -18.92 -8.86
N THR A 280 1.68 -19.21 -9.86
CA THR A 280 2.12 -19.86 -11.11
C THR A 280 2.47 -18.84 -12.19
N HIS A 281 2.05 -17.57 -12.02
CA HIS A 281 2.37 -16.50 -12.96
C HIS A 281 2.38 -15.12 -12.28
N PRO A 282 3.40 -14.26 -12.47
CA PRO A 282 3.51 -12.95 -11.83
C PRO A 282 2.27 -12.06 -12.00
N GLY A 283 1.65 -12.12 -13.19
CA GLY A 283 0.37 -11.45 -13.48
C GLY A 283 -0.80 -11.82 -12.55
N LYS A 284 -0.87 -13.04 -11.98
CA LYS A 284 -1.90 -13.38 -10.96
C LYS A 284 -1.69 -12.54 -9.70
N GLN A 285 -0.44 -12.39 -9.26
CA GLN A 285 -0.12 -11.60 -8.09
C GLN A 285 -0.29 -10.09 -8.33
N GLY A 286 -0.01 -9.63 -9.56
CA GLY A 286 -0.35 -8.28 -9.99
C GLY A 286 -1.83 -7.97 -9.78
N ILE A 287 -2.71 -8.91 -10.13
CA ILE A 287 -4.17 -8.75 -9.96
C ILE A 287 -4.55 -8.65 -8.48
N ILE A 288 -3.99 -9.50 -7.61
CA ILE A 288 -4.27 -9.47 -6.17
C ILE A 288 -3.81 -8.15 -5.55
N GLN A 289 -2.61 -7.67 -5.92
CA GLN A 289 -2.08 -6.42 -5.40
C GLN A 289 -2.84 -5.19 -5.92
N ALA A 290 -3.32 -5.22 -7.17
CA ALA A 290 -4.22 -4.20 -7.68
C ALA A 290 -5.51 -4.14 -6.87
N PHE A 291 -6.09 -5.30 -6.51
CA PHE A 291 -7.31 -5.36 -5.72
C PHE A 291 -7.15 -4.80 -4.30
N SER A 292 -5.98 -4.95 -3.69
CA SER A 292 -5.75 -4.38 -2.35
C SER A 292 -5.94 -2.86 -2.29
N ILE A 293 -5.74 -2.14 -3.41
CA ILE A 293 -6.02 -0.69 -3.52
C ILE A 293 -7.53 -0.39 -3.50
N TYR A 294 -8.37 -1.30 -4.00
CA TYR A 294 -9.82 -1.16 -3.92
C TYR A 294 -10.30 -1.25 -2.47
N ILE A 295 -9.71 -2.15 -1.68
CA ILE A 295 -10.05 -2.29 -0.27
C ILE A 295 -9.60 -1.03 0.50
N ASP A 296 -8.35 -0.61 0.32
CA ASP A 296 -7.82 0.51 1.10
C ASP A 296 -8.41 1.87 0.68
N ILE A 297 -8.26 2.27 -0.59
CA ILE A 297 -8.66 3.61 -1.02
C ILE A 297 -10.16 3.68 -1.32
N LEU A 298 -10.68 2.76 -2.12
CA LEU A 298 -12.05 2.88 -2.64
C LEU A 298 -13.12 2.39 -1.66
N MET A 299 -12.73 1.66 -0.62
CA MET A 299 -13.65 1.17 0.41
C MET A 299 -13.36 1.86 1.75
N ILE A 300 -12.17 1.69 2.33
CA ILE A 300 -11.86 2.22 3.67
C ILE A 300 -11.76 3.75 3.63
N CYS A 301 -10.85 4.32 2.84
CA CYS A 301 -10.64 5.77 2.80
C CYS A 301 -11.89 6.51 2.31
N MET A 302 -12.60 5.95 1.32
CA MET A 302 -13.88 6.49 0.86
C MET A 302 -14.95 6.48 1.93
N ALA A 303 -15.09 5.39 2.68
CA ALA A 303 -16.04 5.33 3.79
C ALA A 303 -15.70 6.35 4.88
N THR A 304 -14.41 6.52 5.21
CA THR A 304 -13.95 7.56 6.12
C THR A 304 -14.32 8.96 5.62
N GLY A 305 -13.98 9.27 4.37
CA GLY A 305 -14.23 10.59 3.79
C GLY A 305 -15.72 10.90 3.69
N LEU A 306 -16.52 9.95 3.22
CA LEU A 306 -17.97 10.10 3.12
C LEU A 306 -18.60 10.28 4.51
N MET A 307 -18.19 9.50 5.51
CA MET A 307 -18.65 9.65 6.89
C MET A 307 -18.35 11.05 7.45
N ILE A 308 -17.14 11.58 7.24
CA ILE A 308 -16.78 12.93 7.68
C ILE A 308 -17.64 14.00 6.99
N VAL A 309 -17.83 13.89 5.67
CA VAL A 309 -18.58 14.89 4.89
C VAL A 309 -20.07 14.85 5.23
N VAL A 310 -20.66 13.65 5.29
CA VAL A 310 -22.08 13.44 5.62
C VAL A 310 -22.43 13.97 7.00
N THR A 311 -21.54 13.80 7.99
CA THR A 311 -21.78 14.30 9.35
C THR A 311 -21.47 15.80 9.51
N GLY A 312 -20.89 16.44 8.48
CA GLY A 312 -20.46 17.83 8.53
C GLY A 312 -19.34 18.10 9.53
N LYS A 313 -18.64 17.07 10.04
CA LYS A 313 -17.62 17.22 11.10
C LYS A 313 -16.22 17.44 10.54
N TYR A 314 -16.06 18.53 9.78
CA TYR A 314 -14.78 18.93 9.21
C TYR A 314 -14.67 20.45 9.08
N ASN A 315 -13.44 20.95 9.15
CA ASN A 315 -13.09 22.32 8.75
C ASN A 315 -12.28 22.27 7.46
N VAL A 316 -12.28 23.36 6.69
CA VAL A 316 -11.46 23.52 5.48
C VAL A 316 -10.62 24.78 5.64
N ALA A 317 -9.30 24.65 5.65
CA ALA A 317 -8.36 25.75 5.81
C ALA A 317 -8.30 26.63 4.55
N ASN A 318 -8.09 27.93 4.72
CA ASN A 318 -7.85 28.89 3.62
C ASN A 318 -6.35 29.08 3.30
N GLY A 319 -5.47 28.38 4.02
CA GLY A 319 -4.01 28.49 3.95
C GLY A 319 -3.39 29.80 4.47
N LEU A 320 -4.20 30.69 5.04
CA LEU A 320 -3.82 31.94 5.69
C LEU A 320 -4.42 31.98 7.11
N ASN A 321 -3.93 31.11 8.00
CA ASN A 321 -4.34 31.00 9.41
C ASN A 321 -5.86 31.13 9.68
N GLY A 322 -6.70 30.70 8.74
CA GLY A 322 -8.14 30.78 8.81
C GLY A 322 -8.81 29.67 8.02
N PHE A 323 -10.14 29.77 7.89
CA PHE A 323 -10.98 28.72 7.32
C PHE A 323 -11.83 29.25 6.17
N ILE A 324 -11.99 28.44 5.12
CA ILE A 324 -13.02 28.59 4.10
C ILE A 324 -14.37 28.15 4.68
N VAL A 325 -14.35 27.07 5.45
CA VAL A 325 -15.49 26.52 6.17
C VAL A 325 -15.03 26.03 7.54
N GLU A 326 -15.74 26.41 8.60
CA GLU A 326 -15.45 25.98 9.97
C GLU A 326 -16.71 25.39 10.61
N HIS A 327 -16.91 24.08 10.49
CA HIS A 327 -18.06 23.40 11.11
C HIS A 327 -17.80 22.95 12.56
N VAL A 328 -16.52 22.76 12.93
CA VAL A 328 -16.08 22.25 14.23
C VAL A 328 -14.95 23.13 14.78
N PRO A 329 -15.27 24.31 15.35
CA PRO A 329 -14.25 25.27 15.81
C PRO A 329 -13.27 24.68 16.81
N GLY A 330 -11.99 25.02 16.66
CA GLY A 330 -10.91 24.57 17.55
C GLY A 330 -10.52 23.08 17.42
N LEU A 331 -11.15 22.33 16.53
CA LEU A 331 -10.80 20.92 16.29
C LEU A 331 -9.70 20.83 15.22
N GLU A 332 -8.56 20.27 15.59
CA GLU A 332 -7.47 20.02 14.66
C GLU A 332 -7.82 18.91 13.65
N ALA A 333 -7.33 19.05 12.42
CA ALA A 333 -7.50 18.04 11.38
C ALA A 333 -6.78 16.72 11.71
N GLY A 334 -7.32 15.61 11.21
CA GLY A 334 -6.73 14.28 11.39
C GLY A 334 -7.71 13.34 12.11
N PRO A 335 -7.25 12.55 13.10
CA PRO A 335 -8.11 11.55 13.73
C PRO A 335 -9.32 12.19 14.44
N ASN A 336 -9.19 13.45 14.89
CA ASN A 336 -10.23 14.16 15.61
C ASN A 336 -11.50 14.41 14.78
N PHE A 337 -11.38 14.67 13.47
CA PHE A 337 -12.57 14.81 12.59
C PHE A 337 -13.36 13.50 12.51
N VAL A 338 -12.65 12.37 12.47
CA VAL A 338 -13.27 11.04 12.47
C VAL A 338 -13.95 10.77 13.81
N GLN A 339 -13.31 11.15 14.93
CA GLN A 339 -13.90 11.02 16.27
C GLN A 339 -15.20 11.82 16.37
N ALA A 340 -15.17 13.09 15.97
CA ALA A 340 -16.35 13.97 15.97
C ALA A 340 -17.48 13.44 15.06
N ALA A 341 -17.14 12.87 13.91
CA ALA A 341 -18.11 12.23 13.01
C ALA A 341 -18.77 11.00 13.64
N ILE A 342 -18.03 10.18 14.39
CA ILE A 342 -18.62 9.04 15.10
C ILE A 342 -19.50 9.49 16.26
N ASP A 343 -19.08 10.55 16.97
CA ASP A 343 -19.80 11.10 18.11
C ASP A 343 -21.16 11.70 17.74
N THR A 344 -21.44 11.98 16.46
CA THR A 344 -22.79 12.42 16.04
C THR A 344 -23.85 11.35 16.25
N THR A 345 -23.44 10.08 16.16
CA THR A 345 -24.35 8.93 16.27
C THR A 345 -24.16 8.19 17.58
N LEU A 346 -22.92 8.10 18.07
CA LEU A 346 -22.55 7.44 19.33
C LEU A 346 -21.76 8.41 20.22
N PRO A 347 -22.43 9.34 20.92
CA PRO A 347 -21.74 10.37 21.71
C PRO A 347 -20.78 9.78 22.74
N GLY A 348 -19.52 10.24 22.72
CA GLY A 348 -18.46 9.81 23.64
C GLY A 348 -17.78 8.50 23.27
N TRP A 349 -18.20 7.86 22.17
CA TRP A 349 -17.62 6.61 21.68
C TRP A 349 -16.60 6.84 20.56
N GLY A 350 -16.60 8.00 19.92
CA GLY A 350 -15.73 8.33 18.78
C GLY A 350 -14.25 8.26 19.13
N SER A 351 -13.84 8.91 20.23
CA SER A 351 -12.44 8.91 20.69
C SER A 351 -11.95 7.49 21.02
N VAL A 352 -12.74 6.71 21.76
CA VAL A 352 -12.45 5.31 22.12
C VAL A 352 -12.32 4.45 20.86
N PHE A 353 -13.27 4.54 19.93
CA PHE A 353 -13.26 3.75 18.71
C PHE A 353 -12.04 4.06 17.84
N VAL A 354 -11.75 5.34 17.62
CA VAL A 354 -10.60 5.76 16.79
C VAL A 354 -9.28 5.38 17.45
N ALA A 355 -9.15 5.48 18.77
CA ALA A 355 -7.96 5.03 19.48
C ALA A 355 -7.72 3.52 19.32
N LEU A 356 -8.78 2.70 19.41
CA LEU A 356 -8.69 1.26 19.17
C LEU A 356 -8.38 0.93 17.69
N ALA A 357 -9.01 1.64 16.75
CA ALA A 357 -8.74 1.46 15.32
C ALA A 357 -7.29 1.81 14.98
N ILE A 358 -6.80 2.96 15.45
CA ILE A 358 -5.42 3.39 15.26
C ILE A 358 -4.44 2.42 15.92
N LEU A 359 -4.75 1.91 17.12
CA LEU A 359 -3.93 0.88 17.76
C LEU A 359 -3.71 -0.31 16.82
N PHE A 360 -4.77 -0.90 16.27
CA PHE A 360 -4.63 -2.05 15.36
C PHE A 360 -3.97 -1.67 14.02
N PHE A 361 -4.36 -0.55 13.41
CA PHE A 361 -3.87 -0.12 12.10
C PHE A 361 -2.37 0.21 12.15
N ALA A 362 -1.97 1.02 13.12
CA ALA A 362 -0.58 1.43 13.29
C ALA A 362 0.29 0.27 13.78
N PHE A 363 -0.22 -0.59 14.68
CA PHE A 363 0.51 -1.78 15.16
C PHE A 363 0.79 -2.78 14.03
N THR A 364 -0.23 -3.10 13.22
CA THR A 364 -0.04 -4.00 12.08
C THR A 364 0.90 -3.40 11.02
N SER A 365 0.89 -2.08 10.85
CA SER A 365 1.87 -1.36 10.02
C SER A 365 3.30 -1.54 10.53
N GLN A 366 3.54 -1.42 11.85
CA GLN A 366 4.86 -1.67 12.44
C GLN A 366 5.35 -3.11 12.21
N VAL A 367 4.45 -4.09 12.36
CA VAL A 367 4.75 -5.51 12.11
C VAL A 367 5.19 -5.71 10.65
N PHE A 368 4.48 -5.09 9.71
CA PHE A 368 4.84 -5.13 8.29
C PHE A 368 6.17 -4.42 7.99
N PHE A 369 6.41 -3.23 8.57
CA PHE A 369 7.67 -2.50 8.38
C PHE A 369 8.88 -3.32 8.85
N PHE A 370 8.76 -4.02 9.96
CA PHE A 370 9.82 -4.93 10.40
C PHE A 370 10.06 -6.08 9.41
N TYR A 371 9.01 -6.62 8.78
CA TYR A 371 9.15 -7.61 7.71
C TYR A 371 9.89 -7.06 6.48
N VAL A 372 9.58 -5.83 6.07
CA VAL A 372 10.28 -5.14 4.99
C VAL A 372 11.76 -4.92 5.36
N ALA A 373 12.04 -4.41 6.55
CA ALA A 373 13.40 -4.16 7.00
C ALA A 373 14.23 -5.45 7.06
N THR A 374 13.64 -6.54 7.56
CA THR A 374 14.27 -7.87 7.60
C THR A 374 14.55 -8.42 6.21
N THR A 375 13.64 -8.18 5.25
CA THR A 375 13.83 -8.61 3.85
C THR A 375 14.96 -7.84 3.16
N ASN A 376 15.08 -6.54 3.43
CA ASN A 376 16.18 -5.72 2.93
C ASN A 376 17.51 -6.09 3.59
N LEU A 377 17.55 -6.38 4.89
CA LEU A 377 18.74 -6.86 5.57
C LEU A 377 19.27 -8.15 4.91
N VAL A 378 18.38 -9.12 4.66
CA VAL A 378 18.77 -10.37 3.97
C VAL A 378 19.24 -10.11 2.54
N PHE A 379 18.64 -9.16 1.81
CA PHE A 379 19.15 -8.77 0.51
C PHE A 379 20.59 -8.21 0.57
N LEU A 380 20.91 -7.41 1.59
CA LEU A 380 22.23 -6.82 1.79
C LEU A 380 23.29 -7.88 2.19
N LEU A 381 22.88 -8.87 2.98
CA LEU A 381 23.76 -9.98 3.39
C LEU A 381 23.90 -11.07 2.33
N GLY A 382 22.98 -11.16 1.38
CA GLY A 382 22.94 -12.23 0.38
C GLY A 382 22.68 -13.58 1.05
N ASP A 383 23.51 -14.57 0.75
CA ASP A 383 23.40 -15.92 1.33
C ASP A 383 23.99 -16.02 2.76
N ARG A 384 24.60 -14.93 3.26
CA ARG A 384 25.18 -14.90 4.61
C ARG A 384 24.06 -14.65 5.63
N HIS A 385 24.04 -15.47 6.68
CA HIS A 385 23.20 -15.22 7.85
C HIS A 385 24.03 -14.57 8.95
N SER A 386 23.55 -13.45 9.52
CA SER A 386 24.22 -12.76 10.63
C SER A 386 23.22 -12.52 11.77
N PRO A 387 23.22 -13.39 12.81
CA PRO A 387 22.35 -13.23 13.96
C PRO A 387 22.52 -11.88 14.66
N VAL A 388 23.74 -11.34 14.66
CA VAL A 388 24.05 -10.04 15.28
C VAL A 388 23.30 -8.91 14.60
N LEU A 389 23.28 -8.88 13.27
CA LEU A 389 22.59 -7.83 12.53
C LEU A 389 21.07 -7.97 12.59
N GLU A 390 20.57 -9.21 12.62
CA GLU A 390 19.14 -9.45 12.84
C GLU A 390 18.68 -8.97 14.22
N TRP A 391 19.47 -9.24 15.27
CA TRP A 391 19.19 -8.72 16.61
C TRP A 391 19.36 -7.21 16.70
N ALA A 392 20.36 -6.62 16.04
CA ALA A 392 20.51 -5.18 15.95
C ALA A 392 19.28 -4.52 15.31
N LEU A 393 18.73 -5.12 14.24
CA LEU A 393 17.50 -4.64 13.60
C LEU A 393 16.28 -4.76 14.53
N LYS A 394 16.15 -5.88 15.25
CA LYS A 394 15.07 -6.07 16.26
C LYS A 394 15.15 -5.03 17.36
N ILE A 395 16.33 -4.87 17.98
CA ILE A 395 16.55 -3.90 19.05
C ILE A 395 16.27 -2.50 18.53
N GLY A 396 16.79 -2.14 17.36
CA GLY A 396 16.52 -0.86 16.72
C GLY A 396 15.05 -0.56 16.51
N ALA A 397 14.29 -1.52 15.97
CA ALA A 397 12.86 -1.41 15.76
C ALA A 397 12.08 -1.22 17.08
N LEU A 398 12.48 -1.92 18.14
CA LEU A 398 11.90 -1.76 19.47
C LEU A 398 12.26 -0.41 20.09
N THR A 399 13.50 0.04 19.93
CA THR A 399 13.95 1.35 20.43
C THR A 399 13.17 2.47 19.76
N ILE A 400 13.03 2.48 18.43
CA ILE A 400 12.25 3.52 17.75
C ILE A 400 10.75 3.42 18.07
N SER A 401 10.22 2.21 18.27
CA SER A 401 8.84 2.02 18.72
C SER A 401 8.61 2.61 20.12
N PHE A 402 9.62 2.60 20.99
CA PHE A 402 9.48 3.24 22.30
C PHE A 402 9.67 4.76 22.18
N VAL A 403 10.78 5.18 21.57
CA VAL A 403 11.19 6.59 21.51
C VAL A 403 10.23 7.43 20.65
N GLY A 404 9.71 6.86 19.56
CA GLY A 404 8.78 7.55 18.65
C GLY A 404 7.49 8.02 19.32
N ALA A 405 7.06 7.37 20.40
CA ALA A 405 5.89 7.78 21.16
C ALA A 405 6.11 9.07 21.96
N ILE A 406 7.37 9.44 22.19
CA ILE A 406 7.79 10.55 23.05
C ILE A 406 8.24 11.75 22.20
N ILE A 407 8.75 11.50 20.98
CA ILE A 407 9.13 12.57 20.04
C ILE A 407 7.88 13.32 19.58
N GLN A 408 8.03 14.64 19.34
CA GLN A 408 6.97 15.47 18.77
C GLN A 408 6.50 14.93 17.39
N ALA A 409 5.18 14.88 17.20
CA ALA A 409 4.54 14.32 16.02
C ALA A 409 5.06 14.97 14.72
N ASP A 410 5.12 16.30 14.67
CA ASP A 410 5.50 17.02 13.44
C ASP A 410 6.91 16.68 12.98
N MET A 411 7.84 16.47 13.90
CA MET A 411 9.21 16.06 13.58
C MET A 411 9.23 14.64 13.01
N MET A 412 8.47 13.71 13.59
CA MET A 412 8.36 12.33 13.11
C MET A 412 7.76 12.26 11.71
N TRP A 413 6.67 12.99 11.48
CA TRP A 413 6.03 13.07 10.17
C TRP A 413 6.92 13.76 9.13
N ALA A 414 7.62 14.83 9.50
CA ALA A 414 8.52 15.52 8.57
C ALA A 414 9.65 14.61 8.07
N ILE A 415 10.32 13.89 8.96
CA ILE A 415 11.38 12.93 8.59
C ILE A 415 10.80 11.76 7.79
N GLY A 416 9.62 11.27 8.20
CA GLY A 416 8.88 10.21 7.52
C GLY A 416 8.56 10.54 6.07
N ASP A 417 7.98 11.71 5.84
CA ASP A 417 7.54 12.17 4.52
C ASP A 417 8.73 12.32 3.55
N ILE A 418 9.90 12.78 4.01
CA ILE A 418 11.12 12.82 3.20
C ILE A 418 11.55 11.40 2.80
N GLY A 419 11.54 10.46 3.77
CA GLY A 419 11.92 9.07 3.54
C GLY A 419 11.00 8.39 2.53
N TYR A 420 9.69 8.47 2.73
CA TYR A 420 8.69 7.91 1.80
C TYR A 420 8.77 8.54 0.42
N GLY A 421 8.85 9.87 0.33
CA GLY A 421 8.96 10.58 -0.94
C GLY A 421 10.22 10.21 -1.73
N THR A 422 11.35 10.01 -1.04
CA THR A 422 12.60 9.57 -1.68
C THR A 422 12.48 8.15 -2.24
N LEU A 423 11.93 7.22 -1.46
CA LEU A 423 11.70 5.84 -1.94
C LEU A 423 10.71 5.81 -3.11
N ALA A 424 9.67 6.65 -3.06
CA ALA A 424 8.70 6.79 -4.13
C ALA A 424 9.33 7.18 -5.46
N TRP A 425 10.16 8.23 -5.46
CA TRP A 425 10.85 8.69 -6.66
C TRP A 425 11.73 7.59 -7.27
N LEU A 426 12.56 6.95 -6.44
CA LEU A 426 13.45 5.89 -6.89
C LEU A 426 12.68 4.72 -7.50
N ASN A 427 11.65 4.26 -6.80
CA ASN A 427 10.86 3.11 -7.19
C ASN A 427 10.03 3.40 -8.46
N MET A 428 9.29 4.52 -8.50
CA MET A 428 8.48 4.89 -9.67
C MET A 428 9.32 5.07 -10.94
N LEU A 429 10.52 5.67 -10.85
CA LEU A 429 11.43 5.78 -12.00
C LEU A 429 11.90 4.40 -12.48
N VAL A 430 12.19 3.48 -11.57
CA VAL A 430 12.54 2.10 -11.93
C VAL A 430 11.37 1.39 -12.62
N LEU A 431 10.13 1.61 -12.20
CA LEU A 431 8.95 1.06 -12.88
C LEU A 431 8.87 1.54 -14.34
N VAL A 432 9.14 2.82 -14.60
CA VAL A 432 9.19 3.36 -15.96
C VAL A 432 10.26 2.65 -16.78
N LEU A 433 11.48 2.51 -16.25
CA LEU A 433 12.59 1.84 -16.95
C LEU A 433 12.31 0.35 -17.23
N LEU A 434 11.60 -0.34 -16.33
CA LEU A 434 11.26 -1.77 -16.46
C LEU A 434 9.92 -2.02 -17.18
N THR A 435 9.30 -0.97 -17.72
CA THR A 435 8.07 -1.06 -18.54
C THR A 435 8.11 -2.14 -19.63
N PRO A 436 9.22 -2.33 -20.39
CA PRO A 436 9.26 -3.37 -21.42
C PRO A 436 9.00 -4.78 -20.87
N ILE A 437 9.49 -5.08 -19.67
CA ILE A 437 9.30 -6.38 -19.00
C ILE A 437 7.86 -6.50 -18.53
N ILE A 438 7.33 -5.48 -17.85
CA ILE A 438 5.92 -5.44 -17.39
C ILE A 438 4.98 -5.69 -18.57
N ARG A 439 5.21 -5.03 -19.70
CA ARG A 439 4.39 -5.17 -20.91
C ARG A 439 4.39 -6.59 -21.48
N LYS A 440 5.53 -7.28 -21.46
CA LYS A 440 5.62 -8.69 -21.92
C LYS A 440 4.77 -9.59 -21.04
N ILE A 441 4.90 -9.46 -19.72
CA ILE A 441 4.20 -10.29 -18.73
C ILE A 441 2.69 -10.05 -18.76
N VAL A 442 2.25 -8.80 -18.84
CA VAL A 442 0.81 -8.46 -18.97
C VAL A 442 0.21 -9.11 -20.21
N ARG A 443 0.94 -9.07 -21.34
CA ARG A 443 0.48 -9.65 -22.60
C ARG A 443 0.41 -11.17 -22.53
N ASP A 444 1.40 -11.81 -21.93
CA ASP A 444 1.42 -13.25 -21.74
C ASP A 444 0.27 -13.71 -20.86
N TYR A 445 0.08 -13.05 -19.71
CA TYR A 445 -1.06 -13.31 -18.83
C TYR A 445 -2.41 -13.18 -19.57
N ASP A 446 -2.60 -12.07 -20.28
CA ASP A 446 -3.83 -11.83 -21.03
C ASP A 446 -4.05 -12.84 -22.16
N TYR A 447 -2.98 -13.26 -22.81
CA TYR A 447 -3.01 -14.26 -23.87
C TYR A 447 -3.47 -15.62 -23.34
N GLN A 448 -2.84 -16.11 -22.27
CA GLN A 448 -3.17 -17.40 -21.67
C GLN A 448 -4.60 -17.41 -21.11
N ARG A 449 -5.03 -16.32 -20.45
CA ARG A 449 -6.41 -16.18 -19.96
C ARG A 449 -7.45 -16.17 -21.07
N LYS A 450 -7.16 -15.53 -22.21
CA LYS A 450 -8.10 -15.51 -23.36
C LYS A 450 -8.32 -16.90 -23.96
N LYS A 451 -7.36 -17.80 -23.79
CA LYS A 451 -7.46 -19.20 -24.20
C LYS A 451 -8.11 -20.11 -23.17
N GLY A 452 -8.58 -19.56 -22.05
CA GLY A 452 -9.16 -20.33 -20.95
C GLY A 452 -8.14 -21.19 -20.20
N LEU A 453 -6.84 -20.88 -20.33
CA LEU A 453 -5.77 -21.57 -19.61
C LEU A 453 -5.61 -21.02 -18.19
N ASP A 454 -4.98 -21.81 -17.32
CA ASP A 454 -4.49 -21.30 -16.05
C ASP A 454 -3.06 -20.75 -16.23
N PRO A 455 -2.83 -19.42 -16.12
CA PRO A 455 -1.57 -18.86 -16.58
C PRO A 455 -0.35 -19.44 -15.85
N LEU A 456 0.67 -19.78 -16.65
CA LEU A 456 1.96 -20.29 -16.22
C LEU A 456 3.07 -19.43 -16.83
N PHE A 457 3.99 -18.97 -16.00
CA PHE A 457 5.02 -18.03 -16.44
C PHE A 457 6.29 -18.73 -16.91
N ASP A 458 6.65 -18.48 -18.16
CA ASP A 458 7.91 -18.91 -18.76
C ASP A 458 8.77 -17.67 -19.11
N PRO A 459 9.85 -17.40 -18.34
CA PRO A 459 10.73 -16.27 -18.62
C PRO A 459 11.55 -16.46 -19.90
N GLY A 460 11.93 -17.70 -20.25
CA GLY A 460 12.72 -18.03 -21.42
C GLY A 460 11.95 -17.74 -22.71
N ARG A 461 10.69 -18.19 -22.77
CA ARG A 461 9.75 -17.89 -23.86
C ARG A 461 9.55 -16.39 -24.09
N LEU A 462 9.59 -15.60 -23.02
CA LEU A 462 9.41 -14.14 -23.08
C LEU A 462 10.72 -13.37 -23.27
N GLY A 463 11.87 -14.05 -23.31
CA GLY A 463 13.19 -13.42 -23.37
C GLY A 463 13.44 -12.48 -22.18
N ILE A 464 13.04 -12.91 -20.98
CA ILE A 464 13.27 -12.20 -19.71
C ILE A 464 14.44 -12.90 -19.00
N THR A 465 15.56 -12.20 -18.87
CA THR A 465 16.76 -12.73 -18.20
C THR A 465 16.76 -12.39 -16.71
N GLY A 466 17.30 -13.26 -15.86
CA GLY A 466 17.49 -12.99 -14.43
C GLY A 466 16.32 -13.43 -13.54
N ALA A 467 15.33 -14.13 -14.10
CA ALA A 467 14.20 -14.71 -13.39
C ALA A 467 14.51 -16.13 -12.86
N VAL A 468 15.66 -16.29 -12.19
CA VAL A 468 16.24 -17.59 -11.75
C VAL A 468 15.24 -18.48 -11.03
N PHE A 469 14.42 -17.94 -10.11
CA PHE A 469 13.39 -18.71 -9.41
C PHE A 469 12.44 -19.44 -10.39
N TRP A 470 12.03 -18.75 -11.47
CA TRP A 470 11.11 -19.30 -12.45
C TRP A 470 11.78 -20.30 -13.38
N GLU A 471 13.03 -20.04 -13.75
CA GLU A 471 13.85 -20.99 -14.53
C GLU A 471 14.04 -22.31 -13.77
N GLU A 472 14.31 -22.26 -12.47
CA GLU A 472 14.42 -23.44 -11.60
C GLU A 472 13.07 -24.15 -11.43
N LYS A 473 12.00 -23.38 -11.18
CA LYS A 473 10.64 -23.93 -11.03
C LYS A 473 10.19 -24.70 -12.28
N LEU A 474 10.44 -24.16 -13.47
CA LEU A 474 10.10 -24.83 -14.73
C LEU A 474 10.89 -26.12 -14.93
N ARG A 475 12.19 -26.13 -14.61
CA ARG A 475 12.99 -27.37 -14.63
C ARG A 475 12.41 -28.44 -13.68
N GLY A 476 11.95 -28.02 -12.49
CA GLY A 476 11.30 -28.92 -11.54
C GLY A 476 9.92 -29.44 -11.98
N LEU A 477 9.17 -28.64 -12.75
CA LEU A 477 7.87 -29.05 -13.30
C LEU A 477 8.00 -30.15 -14.36
N HIS A 478 9.15 -30.26 -15.04
CA HIS A 478 9.43 -31.38 -15.96
C HIS A 478 9.75 -32.69 -15.23
N THR A 479 9.97 -32.68 -13.91
CA THR A 479 10.37 -33.86 -13.13
C THR A 479 9.35 -34.30 -12.08
N GLN A 480 8.26 -33.56 -11.87
CA GLN A 480 7.21 -33.86 -10.89
C GLN A 480 5.82 -34.01 -11.54
N PRO A 481 4.87 -34.72 -10.93
CA PRO A 481 3.50 -34.83 -11.45
C PRO A 481 2.79 -33.48 -11.43
N LEU A 482 2.52 -32.94 -12.63
CA LEU A 482 1.79 -31.69 -12.86
C LEU A 482 0.30 -31.84 -12.55
N SER A 483 -0.35 -30.76 -12.11
CA SER A 483 -1.82 -30.73 -12.15
C SER A 483 -2.29 -30.76 -13.61
N ALA A 484 -3.49 -31.30 -13.86
CA ALA A 484 -4.05 -31.37 -15.21
C ALA A 484 -4.15 -29.99 -15.91
N ALA A 485 -4.36 -28.92 -15.13
CA ALA A 485 -4.41 -27.54 -15.64
C ALA A 485 -3.03 -27.00 -16.03
N GLU A 486 -2.00 -27.30 -15.24
CA GLU A 486 -0.61 -26.91 -15.53
C GLU A 486 -0.06 -27.68 -16.73
N ALA A 487 -0.30 -28.99 -16.80
CA ALA A 487 0.12 -29.82 -17.93
C ALA A 487 -0.50 -29.35 -19.26
N LYS A 488 -1.81 -29.05 -19.25
CA LYS A 488 -2.51 -28.50 -20.42
C LYS A 488 -1.91 -27.16 -20.85
N THR A 489 -1.63 -26.29 -19.89
CA THR A 489 -1.06 -24.97 -20.18
C THR A 489 0.34 -25.12 -20.75
N LEU A 490 1.23 -25.85 -20.07
CA LEU A 490 2.62 -26.08 -20.49
C LEU A 490 2.71 -26.62 -21.91
N LYS A 491 1.95 -27.68 -22.22
CA LYS A 491 1.89 -28.26 -23.57
C LYS A 491 1.47 -27.24 -24.63
N THR A 492 0.48 -26.41 -24.32
CA THR A 492 0.04 -25.33 -25.23
C THR A 492 1.15 -24.28 -25.44
N LEU A 493 1.94 -23.96 -24.41
CA LEU A 493 3.04 -22.98 -24.53
C LEU A 493 4.21 -23.54 -25.34
N GLU A 494 4.53 -24.83 -25.17
CA GLU A 494 5.57 -25.54 -25.92
C GLU A 494 5.24 -25.63 -27.42
N GLU A 495 3.98 -25.90 -27.76
CA GLU A 495 3.52 -26.00 -29.16
C GLU A 495 3.58 -24.66 -29.91
N GLU A 496 3.40 -23.53 -29.21
CA GLU A 496 3.17 -22.23 -29.85
C GLU A 496 4.34 -21.24 -29.80
N GLY A 497 5.36 -21.47 -28.98
CA GLY A 497 6.50 -20.56 -28.84
C GLY A 497 6.08 -19.16 -28.35
N GLU A 498 6.87 -18.10 -28.58
CA GLU A 498 6.59 -16.73 -28.06
C GLU A 498 5.19 -16.22 -28.47
N PRO A 499 4.41 -15.58 -27.57
CA PRO A 499 3.10 -15.02 -27.94
C PRO A 499 3.23 -14.06 -29.14
N PRO A 500 2.32 -14.13 -30.13
CA PRO A 500 2.50 -13.42 -31.40
C PRO A 500 2.66 -11.90 -31.19
N LYS A 501 3.76 -11.34 -31.71
CA LYS A 501 3.95 -9.88 -31.81
C LYS A 501 2.79 -9.34 -32.64
N ARG A 502 1.99 -8.41 -32.08
CA ARG A 502 0.90 -7.75 -32.81
C ARG A 502 1.39 -7.37 -34.21
N ARG A 503 0.82 -7.97 -35.27
CA ARG A 503 0.91 -7.40 -36.63
C ARG A 503 0.50 -5.94 -36.49
N ARG A 504 1.41 -5.00 -36.78
CA ARG A 504 1.01 -3.61 -37.05
C ARG A 504 -0.08 -3.74 -38.11
N ARG A 505 -1.32 -3.36 -37.78
CA ARG A 505 -2.31 -3.09 -38.82
C ARG A 505 -1.66 -1.98 -39.66
N LYS A 506 -1.16 -2.34 -40.84
CA LYS A 506 -0.94 -1.37 -41.91
C LYS A 506 -2.35 -0.88 -42.24
N GLY A 507 -2.69 0.27 -41.71
CA GLY A 507 -3.84 1.09 -42.08
C GLY A 507 -3.26 2.44 -42.39
#